data_AF-A0A1F9VRZ1-F1
#
_entry.id   AF-A0A1F9VRZ1-F1
#
_cell.length_a   1.000
_cell.length_b   1.000
_cell.length_c   1.000
_cell.angle_alpha   90.00
_cell.angle_beta   90.00
_cell.angle_gamma   90.00
#
_symmetry.space_group_name_H-M   'P 1'
#
loop_
_entity.id
_entity.type
_entity.pdbx_description
1 polymer ?
#
loop_
_entity_poly.entity_id
_entity_poly.type
_entity_poly.pdbx_seq_one_letter_code
_entity_poly.pdbx_strand_id
1 'polypeptide(L)'
;MTGVRPLSHSSMSMYAECPQKYKLKYVDGHREKPKYFFSFGNSLHKSLEYFYGAQMLVPPGLEDVLKYYQDHWLGAGYKDARQETEYFAEGRKILTGFYHKHIGEFKRPFYVEYNFDLKIEGVAVTGKVDRIDQLDDGSLAVIDYKTGKPIPQERVQVDPQLTLYQLACEETLGKPVKSLTFYNLQNLTPLTVEPRSGAQVAELKERVVVDPQLTLYQLACEETLGKPVKSLTFYNLQNLTPLTVEPRSGAQVAELKERVVAVAGFIAGGRFEPIAGKQERPGWEKICRWCDFKSFCPAYTHLFPEGSADAAPGPRPRAGGTGRMEPQGGVSSETGPAASAQKLSALADRYGQLKDELLQMEKEAESLGGEIAALMSELGLERALGQDYEVSRESQTLWNFKDRERVREILKSAWLYDKVLVESRAALAKLLGGHGIPPNVRERLQALGEKVEQIKLSHRRIQPEASAAQDSPEPGGT
;
A
#
# COMPACT_ATOMS: atom_id res chain seq x y z
N MET A 1 -33.36 19.64 -26.37
CA MET A 1 -33.08 18.26 -25.91
C MET A 1 -31.81 18.29 -25.08
N THR A 2 -31.93 18.30 -23.75
CA THR A 2 -30.78 18.29 -22.83
C THR A 2 -30.08 16.94 -22.94
N GLY A 3 -28.88 16.93 -23.51
CA GLY A 3 -28.15 15.72 -23.88
C GLY A 3 -27.79 14.86 -22.67
N VAL A 4 -28.53 13.77 -22.48
CA VAL A 4 -28.16 12.70 -21.54
C VAL A 4 -26.93 12.00 -22.12
N ARG A 5 -25.83 12.01 -21.38
CA ARG A 5 -24.60 11.31 -21.76
C ARG A 5 -24.88 9.79 -21.84
N PRO A 6 -24.47 9.08 -22.90
CA PRO A 6 -24.58 7.63 -22.98
C PRO A 6 -23.85 6.96 -21.81
N LEU A 7 -24.49 5.95 -21.21
CA LEU A 7 -23.87 5.13 -20.16
C LEU A 7 -22.96 4.07 -20.78
N SER A 8 -21.80 3.88 -20.18
CA SER A 8 -20.88 2.77 -20.47
C SER A 8 -20.72 1.89 -19.23
N HIS A 9 -20.15 0.70 -19.40
CA HIS A 9 -19.82 -0.18 -18.28
C HIS A 9 -18.99 0.56 -17.20
N SER A 10 -17.92 1.26 -17.61
CA SER A 10 -17.07 2.03 -16.70
C SER A 10 -17.80 3.18 -16.02
N SER A 11 -18.76 3.84 -16.70
CA SER A 11 -19.52 4.93 -16.12
C SER A 11 -20.57 4.43 -15.12
N MET A 12 -21.23 3.30 -15.40
CA MET A 12 -22.14 2.64 -14.46
C MET A 12 -21.42 2.12 -13.23
N SER A 13 -20.25 1.49 -13.39
CA SER A 13 -19.44 1.00 -12.27
C SER A 13 -18.96 2.14 -11.38
N MET A 14 -18.57 3.28 -11.97
CA MET A 14 -18.24 4.49 -11.20
C MET A 14 -19.44 5.07 -10.45
N TYR A 15 -20.63 5.09 -11.06
CA TYR A 15 -21.84 5.54 -10.39
C TYR A 15 -22.21 4.61 -9.21
N ALA A 16 -22.10 3.30 -9.43
CA ALA A 16 -22.32 2.30 -8.39
C ALA A 16 -21.32 2.46 -7.22
N GLU A 17 -20.05 2.74 -7.52
CA GLU A 17 -19.01 3.06 -6.51
C GLU A 17 -19.36 4.34 -5.74
N CYS A 18 -19.60 5.45 -6.43
CA CYS A 18 -19.97 6.74 -5.84
C CYS A 18 -20.69 7.66 -6.86
N PRO A 19 -21.97 8.01 -6.64
CA PRO A 19 -22.72 8.92 -7.54
C PRO A 19 -22.07 10.31 -7.68
N GLN A 20 -21.54 10.87 -6.59
CA GLN A 20 -20.81 12.14 -6.65
C GLN A 20 -19.53 12.05 -7.50
N LYS A 21 -18.81 10.93 -7.45
CA LYS A 21 -17.61 10.68 -8.28
C LYS A 21 -17.98 10.67 -9.76
N TYR A 22 -19.09 10.03 -10.10
CA TYR A 22 -19.64 10.06 -11.47
C TYR A 22 -19.93 11.49 -11.92
N LYS A 23 -20.64 12.28 -11.11
CA LYS A 23 -20.96 13.68 -11.44
C LYS A 23 -19.69 14.47 -11.74
N LEU A 24 -18.73 14.42 -10.82
CA LEU A 24 -17.48 15.19 -10.93
C LEU A 24 -16.70 14.85 -12.21
N LYS A 25 -16.62 13.57 -12.58
CA LYS A 25 -15.91 13.16 -13.80
C LYS A 25 -16.71 13.42 -15.08
N TYR A 26 -17.96 12.96 -15.13
CA TYR A 26 -18.70 12.83 -16.38
C TYR A 26 -19.68 13.96 -16.66
N VAL A 27 -20.15 14.65 -15.62
CA VAL A 27 -21.05 15.81 -15.72
C VAL A 27 -20.26 17.11 -15.62
N ASP A 28 -19.39 17.22 -14.61
CA ASP A 28 -18.62 18.45 -14.34
C ASP A 28 -17.28 18.48 -15.12
N GLY A 29 -16.81 17.34 -15.63
CA GLY A 29 -15.66 17.26 -16.53
C GLY A 29 -14.28 17.23 -15.87
N HIS A 30 -14.19 16.94 -14.57
CA HIS A 30 -12.91 16.84 -13.86
C HIS A 30 -12.12 15.60 -14.29
N ARG A 31 -10.78 15.72 -14.28
CA ARG A 31 -9.84 14.64 -14.60
C ARG A 31 -9.30 13.97 -13.34
N GLU A 32 -9.06 12.67 -13.41
CA GLU A 32 -8.37 11.92 -12.34
C GLU A 32 -6.90 12.37 -12.29
N LYS A 33 -6.35 12.50 -11.08
CA LYS A 33 -4.94 12.85 -10.88
C LYS A 33 -4.09 11.55 -10.99
N PRO A 34 -2.89 11.62 -11.58
CA PRO A 34 -1.93 10.51 -11.48
C PRO A 34 -1.66 10.21 -10.00
N LYS A 35 -1.45 8.93 -9.64
CA LYS A 35 -1.14 8.54 -8.26
C LYS A 35 0.31 8.14 -8.14
N TYR A 36 1.04 8.78 -7.22
CA TYR A 36 2.47 8.51 -7.03
C TYR A 36 2.79 7.04 -6.81
N PHE A 37 1.95 6.28 -6.11
CA PHE A 37 2.23 4.88 -5.80
C PHE A 37 2.25 3.98 -7.04
N PHE A 38 1.54 4.35 -8.12
CA PHE A 38 1.67 3.65 -9.41
C PHE A 38 2.97 4.01 -10.10
N SER A 39 3.37 5.29 -10.09
CA SER A 39 4.63 5.76 -10.65
C SER A 39 5.85 5.15 -9.94
N PHE A 40 5.80 5.11 -8.60
CA PHE A 40 6.80 4.48 -7.74
C PHE A 40 6.91 2.98 -8.01
N GLY A 41 5.76 2.28 -8.02
CA GLY A 41 5.69 0.86 -8.34
C GLY A 41 6.30 0.54 -9.71
N ASN A 42 5.85 1.24 -10.75
CA ASN A 42 6.32 1.03 -12.12
C ASN A 42 7.84 1.30 -12.26
N SER A 43 8.36 2.35 -11.61
CA SER A 43 9.80 2.64 -11.61
C SER A 43 10.62 1.48 -10.99
N LEU A 44 10.11 0.88 -9.91
CA LEU A 44 10.73 -0.29 -9.28
C LEU A 44 10.63 -1.55 -10.16
N HIS A 45 9.45 -1.84 -10.72
CA HIS A 45 9.26 -3.00 -11.59
C HIS A 45 10.17 -2.93 -12.82
N LYS A 46 10.23 -1.79 -13.52
CA LYS A 46 11.15 -1.59 -14.65
C LYS A 46 12.62 -1.79 -14.29
N SER A 47 13.01 -1.41 -13.07
CA SER A 47 14.39 -1.59 -12.60
C SER A 47 14.70 -3.06 -12.30
N LEU A 48 13.72 -3.80 -11.77
CA LEU A 48 13.84 -5.25 -11.58
C LEU A 48 13.75 -6.02 -12.89
N GLU A 49 12.96 -5.54 -13.85
CA GLU A 49 12.94 -6.02 -15.23
C GLU A 49 14.32 -5.88 -15.87
N TYR A 50 14.97 -4.72 -15.70
CA TYR A 50 16.34 -4.51 -16.15
C TYR A 50 17.34 -5.44 -15.43
N PHE A 51 17.23 -5.58 -14.11
CA PHE A 51 18.09 -6.45 -13.30
C PHE A 51 18.02 -7.91 -13.73
N TYR A 52 16.81 -8.43 -13.96
CA TYR A 52 16.59 -9.81 -14.35
C TYR A 52 16.54 -10.03 -15.87
N GLY A 53 16.72 -8.97 -16.66
CA GLY A 53 16.48 -8.93 -18.10
C GLY A 53 16.89 -10.23 -18.77
N ALA A 54 15.90 -10.99 -19.23
CA ALA A 54 16.01 -12.43 -19.47
C ALA A 54 17.02 -12.82 -20.57
N GLN A 55 17.68 -11.87 -21.23
CA GLN A 55 18.72 -12.10 -22.23
C GLN A 55 20.15 -11.99 -21.67
N MET A 56 20.31 -11.53 -20.42
CA MET A 56 21.63 -11.37 -19.82
C MET A 56 22.06 -12.63 -19.05
N LEU A 57 23.20 -13.21 -19.44
CA LEU A 57 23.82 -14.35 -18.75
C LEU A 57 24.44 -13.93 -17.40
N VAL A 58 24.79 -12.65 -17.28
CA VAL A 58 25.38 -12.04 -16.09
C VAL A 58 24.46 -10.89 -15.68
N PRO A 59 24.03 -10.82 -14.41
CA PRO A 59 23.23 -9.70 -13.95
C PRO A 59 24.01 -8.38 -14.06
N PRO A 60 23.35 -7.25 -14.32
CA PRO A 60 24.00 -5.94 -14.33
C PRO A 60 24.55 -5.59 -12.95
N GLY A 61 25.53 -4.70 -12.87
CA GLY A 61 26.03 -4.21 -11.59
C GLY A 61 24.98 -3.39 -10.84
N LEU A 62 25.12 -3.25 -9.52
CA LEU A 62 24.21 -2.43 -8.70
C LEU A 62 24.10 -1.00 -9.26
N GLU A 63 25.23 -0.41 -9.61
CA GLU A 63 25.33 0.95 -10.13
C GLU A 63 24.58 1.12 -11.45
N ASP A 64 24.59 0.09 -12.30
CA ASP A 64 23.82 0.07 -13.55
C ASP A 64 22.32 0.02 -13.26
N VAL A 65 21.89 -0.82 -12.30
CA VAL A 65 20.47 -0.90 -11.87
C VAL A 65 20.00 0.43 -11.30
N LEU A 66 20.81 1.07 -10.44
CA LEU A 66 20.49 2.37 -9.84
C LEU A 66 20.48 3.49 -10.88
N LYS A 67 21.38 3.43 -11.88
CA LYS A 67 21.36 4.36 -13.01
C LYS A 67 20.10 4.17 -13.85
N TYR A 68 19.74 2.93 -14.18
CA TYR A 68 18.53 2.63 -14.94
C TYR A 68 17.28 3.14 -14.23
N TYR A 69 17.19 2.93 -12.91
CA TYR A 69 16.13 3.46 -12.06
C TYR A 69 16.04 4.99 -12.15
N GLN A 70 17.18 5.68 -12.08
CA GLN A 70 17.24 7.14 -12.21
C GLN A 70 16.76 7.62 -13.58
N ASP A 71 17.22 7.00 -14.66
CA ASP A 71 16.88 7.38 -16.03
C ASP A 71 15.40 7.11 -16.37
N HIS A 72 14.77 6.13 -15.69
CA HIS A 72 13.38 5.71 -15.92
C HIS A 72 12.42 6.12 -14.80
N TRP A 73 12.85 7.01 -13.90
CA TRP A 73 12.02 7.49 -12.80
C TRP A 73 10.78 8.22 -13.32
N LEU A 74 9.61 7.82 -12.79
CA LEU A 74 8.34 8.47 -13.09
C LEU A 74 7.98 9.45 -11.96
N GLY A 75 8.19 10.75 -12.19
CA GLY A 75 7.86 11.83 -11.24
C GLY A 75 6.38 12.23 -11.16
N ALA A 76 5.47 11.48 -11.79
CA ALA A 76 4.05 11.85 -11.86
C ALA A 76 3.27 11.45 -10.59
N GLY A 77 2.40 12.33 -10.11
CA GLY A 77 1.40 12.02 -9.08
C GLY A 77 1.87 12.16 -7.63
N TYR A 78 3.12 12.57 -7.40
CA TYR A 78 3.60 13.01 -6.09
C TYR A 78 2.94 14.33 -5.70
N LYS A 79 2.76 14.50 -4.39
CA LYS A 79 2.15 15.70 -3.79
C LYS A 79 3.02 16.94 -4.02
N ASP A 80 4.33 16.80 -3.86
CA ASP A 80 5.32 17.87 -3.97
C ASP A 80 6.71 17.27 -4.27
N ALA A 81 7.68 18.14 -4.59
CA ALA A 81 9.05 17.74 -4.93
C ALA A 81 9.79 17.07 -3.75
N ARG A 82 9.41 17.38 -2.51
CA ARG A 82 9.96 16.74 -1.32
C ARG A 82 9.53 15.29 -1.26
N GLN A 83 8.23 15.01 -1.40
CA GLN A 83 7.72 13.64 -1.43
C GLN A 83 8.35 12.84 -2.59
N GLU A 84 8.46 13.44 -3.77
CA GLU A 84 9.13 12.80 -4.91
C GLU A 84 10.57 12.41 -4.56
N THR A 85 11.34 13.34 -3.98
CA THR A 85 12.73 13.11 -3.57
C THR A 85 12.85 12.02 -2.50
N GLU A 86 11.97 12.02 -1.50
CA GLU A 86 11.91 11.00 -0.44
C GLU A 86 11.65 9.61 -1.02
N TYR A 87 10.68 9.48 -1.94
CA TYR A 87 10.38 8.21 -2.61
C TYR A 87 11.45 7.77 -3.60
N PHE A 88 12.11 8.72 -4.28
CA PHE A 88 13.26 8.42 -5.13
C PHE A 88 14.40 7.79 -4.31
N ALA A 89 14.72 8.38 -3.15
CA ALA A 89 15.73 7.84 -2.23
C ALA A 89 15.32 6.48 -1.65
N GLU A 90 14.06 6.32 -1.27
CA GLU A 90 13.53 5.04 -0.77
C GLU A 90 13.59 3.94 -1.83
N GLY A 91 13.27 4.24 -3.09
CA GLY A 91 13.38 3.28 -4.18
C GLY A 91 14.81 2.82 -4.42
N ARG A 92 15.79 3.73 -4.35
CA ARG A 92 17.22 3.36 -4.39
C ARG A 92 17.57 2.40 -3.26
N LYS A 93 17.17 2.70 -2.02
CA LYS A 93 17.41 1.84 -0.86
C LYS A 93 16.81 0.45 -1.02
N ILE A 94 15.57 0.37 -1.52
CA ILE A 94 14.88 -0.89 -1.83
C ILE A 94 15.66 -1.69 -2.88
N LEU A 95 16.05 -1.07 -4.00
CA LEU A 95 16.78 -1.74 -5.07
C LEU A 95 18.16 -2.22 -4.60
N THR A 96 18.89 -1.42 -3.83
CA THR A 96 20.16 -1.81 -3.22
C THR A 96 19.99 -3.02 -2.29
N GLY A 97 19.00 -2.98 -1.39
CA GLY A 97 18.71 -4.10 -0.49
C GLY A 97 18.29 -5.36 -1.23
N PHE A 98 17.46 -5.22 -2.26
CA PHE A 98 17.05 -6.32 -3.14
C PHE A 98 18.27 -6.92 -3.84
N TYR A 99 19.11 -6.09 -4.46
CA TYR A 99 20.31 -6.51 -5.17
C TYR A 99 21.22 -7.35 -4.28
N HIS A 100 21.63 -6.82 -3.13
CA HIS A 100 22.53 -7.55 -2.22
C HIS A 100 21.93 -8.86 -1.70
N LYS A 101 20.61 -8.88 -1.49
CA LYS A 101 19.92 -10.09 -1.04
C LYS A 101 19.92 -11.20 -2.10
N HIS A 102 19.80 -10.86 -3.38
CA HIS A 102 19.54 -11.85 -4.45
C HIS A 102 20.73 -12.09 -5.38
N ILE A 103 21.72 -11.21 -5.44
CA ILE A 103 22.84 -11.33 -6.38
C ILE A 103 23.66 -12.61 -6.18
N GLY A 104 23.85 -13.05 -4.94
CA GLY A 104 24.61 -14.27 -4.62
C GLY A 104 23.92 -15.56 -5.04
N GLU A 105 22.58 -15.53 -5.13
CA GLU A 105 21.74 -16.65 -5.57
C GLU A 105 21.10 -16.36 -6.93
N PHE A 106 21.71 -15.47 -7.73
CA PHE A 106 21.14 -15.07 -9.00
C PHE A 106 20.92 -16.29 -9.89
N LYS A 107 19.65 -16.53 -10.22
CA LYS A 107 19.22 -17.47 -11.23
C LYS A 107 18.48 -16.69 -12.29
N ARG A 108 18.79 -17.00 -13.55
CA ARG A 108 18.06 -16.44 -14.70
C ARG A 108 16.60 -16.87 -14.61
N PRO A 109 15.64 -15.93 -14.57
CA PRO A 109 14.23 -16.29 -14.60
C PRO A 109 13.86 -16.95 -15.93
N PHE A 110 12.80 -17.76 -15.91
CA PHE A 110 12.20 -18.30 -17.12
C PHE A 110 11.58 -17.18 -17.97
N TYR A 111 10.86 -16.26 -17.32
CA TYR A 111 10.40 -15.01 -17.90
C TYR A 111 10.41 -13.87 -16.89
N VAL A 112 10.51 -12.66 -17.42
CA VAL A 112 10.34 -11.41 -16.70
C VAL A 112 9.35 -10.57 -17.50
N GLU A 113 8.38 -9.95 -16.82
CA GLU A 113 7.33 -9.14 -17.44
C GLU A 113 6.58 -9.90 -18.56
N TYR A 114 6.22 -11.15 -18.26
CA TYR A 114 5.57 -12.07 -19.19
C TYR A 114 4.14 -11.61 -19.48
N ASN A 115 3.91 -11.15 -20.69
CA ASN A 115 2.58 -10.83 -21.19
C ASN A 115 1.87 -12.13 -21.58
N PHE A 116 0.63 -12.30 -21.11
CA PHE A 116 -0.22 -13.41 -21.50
C PHE A 116 -1.51 -12.90 -22.14
N ASP A 117 -2.06 -13.75 -23.00
CA ASP A 117 -3.42 -13.65 -23.53
C ASP A 117 -4.11 -14.98 -23.25
N LEU A 118 -5.15 -14.95 -22.42
CA LEU A 118 -5.96 -16.10 -22.08
C LEU A 118 -7.36 -15.98 -22.62
N LYS A 119 -7.93 -17.15 -22.92
CA LYS A 119 -9.32 -17.31 -23.31
C LYS A 119 -10.04 -18.09 -22.23
N ILE A 120 -10.62 -17.36 -21.28
CA ILE A 120 -11.37 -17.95 -20.16
C ILE A 120 -12.83 -18.06 -20.55
N GLU A 121 -13.30 -19.27 -20.90
CA GLU A 121 -14.70 -19.50 -21.33
C GLU A 121 -15.14 -18.52 -22.43
N GLY A 122 -14.20 -18.19 -23.33
CA GLY A 122 -14.39 -17.22 -24.40
C GLY A 122 -14.29 -15.74 -23.99
N VAL A 123 -13.82 -15.38 -22.79
CA VAL A 123 -13.50 -13.99 -22.40
C VAL A 123 -11.98 -13.74 -22.40
N ALA A 124 -11.57 -12.60 -22.99
CA ALA A 124 -10.18 -12.36 -23.36
C ALA A 124 -9.55 -11.68 -22.16
N VAL A 125 -8.64 -12.40 -21.52
CA VAL A 125 -8.00 -11.91 -20.32
C VAL A 125 -6.52 -11.74 -20.62
N THR A 126 -6.12 -10.49 -20.72
CA THR A 126 -4.72 -10.11 -20.87
C THR A 126 -4.17 -9.67 -19.54
N GLY A 127 -2.90 -9.95 -19.31
CA GLY A 127 -2.19 -9.43 -18.16
C GLY A 127 -0.70 -9.63 -18.31
N LYS A 128 0.00 -9.28 -17.25
CA LYS A 128 1.45 -9.34 -17.18
C LYS A 128 1.87 -9.92 -15.85
N VAL A 129 2.72 -10.95 -15.89
CA VAL A 129 3.33 -11.58 -14.71
C VAL A 129 4.73 -10.99 -14.53
N ASP A 130 5.04 -10.48 -13.34
CA ASP A 130 6.31 -9.76 -13.12
C ASP A 130 7.53 -10.67 -13.30
N ARG A 131 7.52 -11.86 -12.67
CA ARG A 131 8.61 -12.84 -12.82
C ARG A 131 8.10 -14.28 -12.72
N ILE A 132 8.64 -15.12 -13.59
CA ILE A 132 8.41 -16.57 -13.60
C ILE A 132 9.77 -17.24 -13.51
N ASP A 133 9.98 -18.06 -12.49
CA ASP A 133 11.19 -18.89 -12.35
C ASP A 133 10.85 -20.34 -12.70
N GLN A 134 11.76 -21.03 -13.39
CA GLN A 134 11.64 -22.47 -13.60
C GLN A 134 12.41 -23.21 -12.50
N LEU A 135 11.74 -24.14 -11.85
CA LEU A 135 12.32 -25.00 -10.81
C LEU A 135 13.06 -26.19 -11.43
N ASP A 136 13.88 -26.87 -10.63
CA ASP A 136 14.73 -27.99 -11.10
C ASP A 136 13.91 -29.18 -11.64
N ASP A 137 12.68 -29.37 -11.14
CA ASP A 137 11.72 -30.38 -11.63
C ASP A 137 10.96 -29.94 -12.89
N GLY A 138 11.26 -28.75 -13.41
CA GLY A 138 10.67 -28.17 -14.60
C GLY A 138 9.35 -27.45 -14.39
N SER A 139 8.80 -27.45 -13.16
CA SER A 139 7.62 -26.67 -12.78
C SER A 139 7.94 -25.17 -12.63
N LEU A 140 6.91 -24.34 -12.48
CA LEU A 140 7.03 -22.89 -12.43
C LEU A 140 6.78 -22.33 -11.03
N ALA A 141 7.57 -21.34 -10.63
CA ALA A 141 7.29 -20.45 -9.52
C ALA A 141 6.91 -19.07 -10.06
N VAL A 142 5.76 -18.55 -9.63
CA VAL A 142 5.28 -17.22 -10.04
C VAL A 142 5.53 -16.23 -8.93
N ILE A 143 6.12 -15.09 -9.27
CA ILE A 143 6.44 -14.01 -8.34
C ILE A 143 5.85 -12.71 -8.86
N ASP A 144 5.08 -12.05 -8.01
CA ASP A 144 4.54 -10.70 -8.24
C ASP A 144 5.08 -9.75 -7.16
N TYR A 145 5.64 -8.63 -7.62
CA TYR A 145 6.29 -7.64 -6.77
C TYR A 145 5.25 -6.66 -6.22
N LYS A 146 5.31 -6.43 -4.91
CA LYS A 146 4.42 -5.47 -4.22
C LYS A 146 5.25 -4.38 -3.54
N THR A 147 4.90 -3.13 -3.82
CA THR A 147 5.56 -1.92 -3.28
C THR A 147 4.77 -1.24 -2.17
N GLY A 148 3.60 -1.79 -1.81
CA GLY A 148 2.76 -1.31 -0.72
C GLY A 148 2.98 -2.07 0.59
N LYS A 149 2.08 -1.84 1.55
CA LYS A 149 2.08 -2.55 2.85
C LYS A 149 2.04 -4.07 2.66
N PRO A 150 2.66 -4.85 3.58
CA PRO A 150 2.53 -6.30 3.58
C PRO A 150 1.08 -6.76 3.52
N ILE A 151 0.82 -7.75 2.66
CA ILE A 151 -0.51 -8.31 2.47
C ILE A 151 -0.67 -9.48 3.45
N PRO A 152 -1.77 -9.56 4.23
CA PRO A 152 -2.03 -10.68 5.14
C PRO A 152 -2.10 -12.01 4.39
N GLN A 153 -1.61 -13.08 5.01
CA GLN A 153 -1.53 -14.42 4.41
C GLN A 153 -2.88 -14.94 3.92
N GLU A 154 -3.94 -14.70 4.68
CA GLU A 154 -5.30 -15.15 4.37
C GLU A 154 -5.79 -14.52 3.06
N ARG A 155 -5.43 -13.26 2.80
CA ARG A 155 -5.76 -12.58 1.54
C ARG A 155 -4.96 -13.13 0.38
N VAL A 156 -3.69 -13.48 0.58
CA VAL A 156 -2.84 -14.05 -0.48
C VAL A 156 -3.29 -15.45 -0.88
N GLN A 157 -3.84 -16.25 0.04
CA GLN A 157 -4.31 -17.61 -0.27
C GLN A 157 -5.50 -17.66 -1.23
N VAL A 158 -6.30 -16.58 -1.30
CA VAL A 158 -7.49 -16.48 -2.15
C VAL A 158 -7.40 -15.35 -3.17
N ASP A 159 -6.20 -14.79 -3.36
CA ASP A 159 -6.03 -13.64 -4.24
C ASP A 159 -6.29 -14.02 -5.72
N PRO A 160 -7.24 -13.37 -6.40
CA PRO A 160 -7.63 -13.71 -7.77
C PRO A 160 -6.56 -13.37 -8.82
N GLN A 161 -5.66 -12.41 -8.53
CA GLN A 161 -4.56 -12.06 -9.45
C GLN A 161 -3.58 -13.23 -9.56
N LEU A 162 -3.18 -13.81 -8.42
CA LEU A 162 -2.30 -14.99 -8.41
C LEU A 162 -2.98 -16.23 -9.00
N THR A 163 -4.30 -16.39 -8.80
CA THR A 163 -5.07 -17.44 -9.48
C THR A 163 -5.06 -17.27 -11.00
N LEU A 164 -5.21 -16.03 -11.48
CA LEU A 164 -5.13 -15.73 -12.90
C LEU A 164 -3.72 -15.99 -13.46
N TYR A 165 -2.67 -15.65 -12.72
CA TYR A 165 -1.30 -15.88 -13.14
C TYR A 165 -0.94 -17.36 -13.19
N GLN A 166 -1.42 -18.16 -12.22
CA GLN A 166 -1.31 -19.59 -12.30
C GLN A 166 -1.91 -20.11 -13.60
N LEU A 167 -3.18 -19.77 -13.84
CA LEU A 167 -3.91 -20.19 -15.02
C LEU A 167 -3.20 -19.76 -16.31
N ALA A 168 -2.70 -18.52 -16.34
CA ALA A 168 -1.94 -17.98 -17.45
C ALA A 168 -0.71 -18.83 -17.77
N CYS A 169 0.09 -19.12 -16.74
CA CYS A 169 1.32 -19.88 -16.90
C CYS A 169 1.04 -21.32 -17.33
N GLU A 170 0.06 -21.97 -16.70
CA GLU A 170 -0.27 -23.37 -17.00
C GLU A 170 -0.82 -23.53 -18.42
N GLU A 171 -1.75 -22.67 -18.85
CA GLU A 171 -2.35 -22.76 -20.18
C GLU A 171 -1.41 -22.28 -21.30
N THR A 172 -0.64 -21.21 -21.10
CA THR A 172 0.20 -20.63 -22.17
C THR A 172 1.61 -21.21 -22.25
N LEU A 173 2.17 -21.68 -21.13
CA LEU A 173 3.53 -22.24 -21.07
C LEU A 173 3.53 -23.78 -20.96
N GLY A 174 2.37 -24.41 -20.75
CA GLY A 174 2.22 -25.85 -20.69
C GLY A 174 2.97 -26.52 -19.53
N LYS A 175 3.24 -25.77 -18.45
CA LYS A 175 4.00 -26.24 -17.27
C LYS A 175 3.19 -26.00 -16.00
N PRO A 176 3.18 -26.95 -15.05
CA PRO A 176 2.47 -26.77 -13.79
C PRO A 176 3.12 -25.67 -12.96
N VAL A 177 2.31 -24.90 -12.25
CA VAL A 177 2.80 -23.94 -11.25
C VAL A 177 2.85 -24.62 -9.90
N LYS A 178 3.99 -24.48 -9.20
CA LYS A 178 4.25 -25.10 -7.90
C LYS A 178 4.21 -24.11 -6.74
N SER A 179 4.40 -22.82 -7.02
CA SER A 179 4.31 -21.79 -5.99
C SER A 179 3.89 -20.44 -6.55
N LEU A 180 3.14 -19.71 -5.72
CA LEU A 180 2.65 -18.36 -6.01
C LEU A 180 3.15 -17.43 -4.92
N THR A 181 3.86 -16.35 -5.29
CA THR A 181 4.51 -15.47 -4.32
C THR A 181 4.14 -14.02 -4.55
N PHE A 182 3.66 -13.36 -3.49
CA PHE A 182 3.78 -11.91 -3.40
C PHE A 182 5.08 -11.56 -2.70
N TYR A 183 5.97 -10.87 -3.41
CA TYR A 183 7.24 -10.40 -2.89
C TYR A 183 7.14 -8.93 -2.52
N ASN A 184 7.16 -8.63 -1.22
CA ASN A 184 7.10 -7.25 -0.77
C ASN A 184 8.49 -6.61 -0.88
N LEU A 185 8.60 -5.57 -1.70
CA LEU A 185 9.86 -4.89 -1.98
C LEU A 185 10.30 -3.97 -0.83
N GLN A 186 9.38 -3.44 -0.02
CA GLN A 186 9.72 -2.50 1.06
C GLN A 186 10.46 -3.19 2.21
N ASN A 187 10.06 -4.41 2.55
CA ASN A 187 10.68 -5.20 3.63
C ASN A 187 11.47 -6.41 3.12
N LEU A 188 11.52 -6.61 1.79
CA LEU A 188 12.19 -7.71 1.11
C LEU A 188 11.71 -9.10 1.55
N THR A 189 10.43 -9.26 1.92
CA THR A 189 9.88 -10.55 2.36
C THR A 189 9.00 -11.19 1.28
N PRO A 190 9.26 -12.46 0.91
CA PRO A 190 8.31 -13.25 0.13
C PRO A 190 7.18 -13.77 1.01
N LEU A 191 5.96 -13.76 0.48
CA LEU A 191 4.81 -14.48 1.01
C LEU A 191 4.35 -15.47 -0.06
N THR A 192 4.81 -16.71 0.10
CA THR A 192 4.59 -17.80 -0.84
C THR A 192 3.44 -18.68 -0.37
N VAL A 193 2.57 -19.05 -1.29
CA VAL A 193 1.45 -19.96 -1.07
C VAL A 193 1.45 -21.06 -2.13
N GLU A 194 0.77 -22.15 -1.78
CA GLU A 194 0.55 -23.28 -2.69
C GLU A 194 -0.31 -22.87 -3.91
N PRO A 195 -0.22 -23.63 -5.01
CA PRO A 195 -1.07 -23.46 -6.18
C PRO A 195 -2.56 -23.56 -5.83
N ARG A 196 -3.36 -22.84 -6.59
CA ARG A 196 -4.82 -22.83 -6.51
C ARG A 196 -5.38 -24.17 -6.94
N SER A 197 -6.38 -24.61 -6.17
CA SER A 197 -7.18 -25.78 -6.51
C SER A 197 -8.02 -25.52 -7.77
N GLY A 198 -8.44 -26.60 -8.44
CA GLY A 198 -9.35 -26.51 -9.59
C GLY A 198 -10.66 -25.77 -9.26
N ALA A 199 -11.15 -25.86 -8.01
CA ALA A 199 -12.33 -25.12 -7.57
C ALA A 199 -12.12 -23.60 -7.54
N GLN A 200 -10.97 -23.14 -7.03
CA GLN A 200 -10.64 -21.70 -7.01
C GLN A 200 -10.41 -21.16 -8.42
N VAL A 201 -9.81 -21.97 -9.30
CA VAL A 201 -9.68 -21.62 -10.72
C VAL A 201 -11.06 -21.52 -11.37
N ALA A 202 -11.96 -22.48 -11.13
CA ALA A 202 -13.32 -22.45 -11.66
C ALA A 202 -14.11 -21.22 -11.17
N GLU A 203 -14.02 -20.87 -9.88
CA GLU A 203 -14.64 -19.67 -9.32
C GLU A 203 -14.12 -18.39 -9.98
N LEU A 204 -12.81 -18.30 -10.23
CA LEU A 204 -12.23 -17.18 -10.99
C LEU A 204 -12.81 -17.13 -12.42
N LYS A 205 -12.87 -18.28 -13.11
CA LYS A 205 -13.39 -18.36 -14.48
C LYS A 205 -14.84 -17.88 -14.54
N GLU A 206 -15.69 -18.32 -13.60
CA GLU A 206 -17.07 -17.86 -13.49
C GLU A 206 -17.15 -16.34 -13.27
N ARG A 207 -16.37 -15.80 -12.33
CA ARG A 207 -16.33 -14.34 -12.07
C ARG A 207 -15.93 -13.52 -13.29
N VAL A 208 -15.00 -14.02 -14.12
CA VAL A 208 -14.57 -13.36 -15.36
C VAL A 208 -15.68 -13.39 -16.42
N VAL A 209 -16.44 -14.48 -16.52
CA VAL A 209 -17.53 -14.62 -17.50
C VAL A 209 -18.70 -13.69 -17.21
N VAL A 210 -18.98 -13.40 -15.93
CA VAL A 210 -20.09 -12.51 -15.54
C VAL A 210 -19.76 -11.01 -15.76
N ASP A 211 -18.69 -10.65 -16.48
CA ASP A 211 -18.39 -9.26 -16.80
C ASP A 211 -19.57 -8.58 -17.55
N PRO A 212 -20.11 -7.45 -17.05
CA PRO A 212 -21.30 -6.80 -17.61
C PRO A 212 -21.10 -6.22 -19.01
N GLN A 213 -19.86 -6.02 -19.47
CA GLN A 213 -19.58 -5.25 -20.68
C GLN A 213 -20.09 -5.95 -21.94
N LEU A 214 -19.85 -7.26 -22.08
CA LEU A 214 -20.34 -8.02 -23.24
C LEU A 214 -21.86 -8.18 -23.20
N THR A 215 -22.44 -8.34 -22.01
CA THR A 215 -23.89 -8.36 -21.80
C THR A 215 -24.52 -7.02 -22.23
N LEU A 216 -23.85 -5.89 -21.99
CA LEU A 216 -24.31 -4.57 -22.43
C LEU A 216 -24.31 -4.44 -23.96
N TYR A 217 -23.31 -5.00 -24.63
CA TYR A 217 -23.25 -5.01 -26.09
C TYR A 217 -24.31 -5.92 -26.70
N GLN A 218 -24.59 -7.07 -26.08
CA GLN A 218 -25.70 -7.92 -26.48
C GLN A 218 -27.02 -7.16 -26.42
N LEU A 219 -27.32 -6.57 -25.25
CA LEU A 219 -28.52 -5.78 -25.03
C LEU A 219 -28.65 -4.66 -26.08
N ALA A 220 -27.58 -3.90 -26.32
CA ALA A 220 -27.58 -2.83 -27.33
C ALA A 220 -27.87 -3.36 -28.74
N CYS A 221 -27.28 -4.49 -29.14
CA CYS A 221 -27.51 -5.12 -30.44
C CYS A 221 -28.95 -5.60 -30.59
N GLU A 222 -29.46 -6.35 -29.62
CA GLU A 222 -30.80 -6.94 -29.65
C GLU A 222 -31.89 -5.86 -29.64
N GLU A 223 -31.74 -4.81 -28.82
CA GLU A 223 -32.72 -3.70 -28.74
C GLU A 223 -32.65 -2.77 -29.96
N THR A 224 -31.45 -2.47 -30.46
CA THR A 224 -31.30 -1.48 -31.55
C THR A 224 -31.54 -2.10 -32.92
N LEU A 225 -31.10 -3.34 -33.11
CA LEU A 225 -31.16 -4.02 -34.42
C LEU A 225 -32.31 -5.03 -34.51
N GLY A 226 -32.94 -5.40 -33.39
CA GLY A 226 -34.02 -6.39 -33.36
C GLY A 226 -33.58 -7.79 -33.78
N LYS A 227 -32.28 -8.09 -33.66
CA LYS A 227 -31.69 -9.36 -34.09
C LYS A 227 -31.07 -10.08 -32.89
N PRO A 228 -31.32 -11.39 -32.73
CA PRO A 228 -30.67 -12.16 -31.68
C PRO A 228 -29.16 -12.15 -31.93
N VAL A 229 -28.40 -11.94 -30.86
CA VAL A 229 -26.94 -12.07 -30.95
C VAL A 229 -26.61 -13.56 -31.01
N LYS A 230 -25.89 -13.97 -32.04
CA LYS A 230 -25.41 -15.36 -32.18
C LYS A 230 -24.15 -15.59 -31.34
N SER A 231 -23.33 -14.56 -31.18
CA SER A 231 -22.11 -14.62 -30.39
C SER A 231 -21.59 -13.22 -30.05
N LEU A 232 -20.83 -13.11 -28.97
CA LEU A 232 -20.19 -11.86 -28.54
C LEU A 232 -18.69 -12.02 -28.68
N THR A 233 -18.02 -11.08 -29.35
CA THR A 233 -16.58 -11.19 -29.61
C THR A 233 -15.81 -10.01 -29.05
N PHE A 234 -14.81 -10.27 -28.21
CA PHE A 234 -13.74 -9.35 -27.90
C PHE A 234 -12.61 -9.55 -28.91
N TYR A 235 -12.09 -8.47 -29.49
CA TYR A 235 -10.95 -8.55 -30.41
C TYR A 235 -9.76 -7.84 -29.79
N ASN A 236 -8.71 -8.59 -29.47
CA ASN A 236 -7.49 -8.01 -28.92
C ASN A 236 -6.68 -7.40 -30.07
N LEU A 237 -6.51 -6.08 -30.05
CA LEU A 237 -5.79 -5.34 -31.10
C LEU A 237 -4.26 -5.46 -30.99
N GLN A 238 -3.73 -5.84 -29.83
CA GLN A 238 -2.28 -5.93 -29.61
C GLN A 238 -1.69 -7.18 -30.27
N ASN A 239 -2.43 -8.29 -30.27
CA ASN A 239 -2.00 -9.57 -30.84
C ASN A 239 -2.93 -10.08 -31.96
N LEU A 240 -3.94 -9.29 -32.35
CA LEU A 240 -4.89 -9.58 -33.42
C LEU A 240 -5.72 -10.87 -33.21
N THR A 241 -5.99 -11.25 -31.95
CA THR A 241 -6.77 -12.46 -31.66
C THR A 241 -8.24 -12.13 -31.40
N PRO A 242 -9.19 -12.74 -32.15
CA PRO A 242 -10.59 -12.70 -31.81
C PRO A 242 -10.88 -13.69 -30.70
N LEU A 243 -11.83 -13.32 -29.86
CA LEU A 243 -12.37 -14.20 -28.86
C LEU A 243 -13.86 -14.06 -28.72
N THR A 244 -14.54 -15.19 -28.91
CA THR A 244 -15.99 -15.26 -29.05
C THR A 244 -16.58 -16.09 -27.91
N VAL A 245 -17.53 -15.52 -27.15
CA VAL A 245 -18.40 -16.23 -26.20
C VAL A 245 -19.79 -16.48 -26.79
N GLU A 246 -20.49 -17.44 -26.20
CA GLU A 246 -21.93 -17.59 -26.35
C GLU A 246 -22.69 -16.37 -25.78
N PRO A 247 -23.86 -16.05 -26.36
CA PRO A 247 -24.74 -15.00 -25.85
C PRO A 247 -25.17 -15.28 -24.40
N ARG A 248 -25.36 -14.20 -23.66
CA ARG A 248 -25.95 -14.22 -22.32
C ARG A 248 -27.41 -14.64 -22.41
N SER A 249 -27.85 -15.37 -21.38
CA SER A 249 -29.24 -15.79 -21.28
C SER A 249 -30.17 -14.57 -21.21
N GLY A 250 -31.43 -14.74 -21.64
CA GLY A 250 -32.43 -13.67 -21.56
C GLY A 250 -32.61 -13.12 -20.14
N ALA A 251 -32.45 -13.96 -19.11
CA ALA A 251 -32.48 -13.54 -17.71
C ALA A 251 -31.32 -12.59 -17.36
N GLN A 252 -30.09 -12.92 -17.74
CA GLN A 252 -28.92 -12.06 -17.52
C GLN A 252 -29.01 -10.73 -18.28
N VAL A 253 -29.53 -10.76 -19.51
CA VAL A 253 -29.76 -9.55 -20.32
C VAL A 253 -30.82 -8.67 -19.67
N ALA A 254 -31.93 -9.26 -19.19
CA ALA A 254 -32.99 -8.54 -18.49
C ALA A 254 -32.50 -7.92 -17.18
N GLU A 255 -31.75 -8.67 -16.37
CA GLU A 255 -31.16 -8.16 -15.13
C GLU A 255 -30.24 -6.95 -15.37
N LEU A 256 -29.38 -7.02 -16.40
CA LEU A 256 -28.55 -5.88 -16.75
C LEU A 256 -29.39 -4.70 -17.25
N LYS A 257 -30.43 -4.95 -18.05
CA LYS A 257 -31.33 -3.89 -18.54
C LYS A 257 -32.00 -3.15 -17.38
N GLU A 258 -32.53 -3.86 -16.40
CA GLU A 258 -33.10 -3.26 -15.20
C GLU A 258 -32.08 -2.39 -14.46
N ARG A 259 -30.85 -2.89 -14.30
CA ARG A 259 -29.76 -2.12 -13.68
C ARG A 259 -29.39 -0.86 -14.47
N VAL A 260 -29.33 -0.93 -15.80
CA VAL A 260 -29.08 0.23 -16.68
C VAL A 260 -30.18 1.27 -16.54
N VAL A 261 -31.45 0.86 -16.61
CA VAL A 261 -32.62 1.74 -16.47
C VAL A 261 -32.64 2.40 -15.10
N ALA A 262 -32.39 1.65 -14.03
CA ALA A 262 -32.33 2.18 -12.67
C ALA A 262 -31.23 3.24 -12.53
N VAL A 263 -30.00 2.95 -12.99
CA VAL A 263 -28.89 3.92 -12.94
C VAL A 263 -29.19 5.16 -13.78
N ALA A 264 -29.70 4.99 -15.00
CA ALA A 264 -30.09 6.10 -15.86
C ALA A 264 -31.18 6.98 -15.21
N GLY A 265 -32.19 6.37 -14.60
CA GLY A 265 -33.25 7.06 -13.87
C GLY A 265 -32.71 7.88 -12.70
N PHE A 266 -31.77 7.31 -11.92
CA PHE A 266 -31.14 8.06 -10.83
C PHE A 266 -30.30 9.25 -11.33
N ILE A 267 -29.52 9.06 -12.40
CA ILE A 267 -28.71 10.12 -13.01
C ILE A 267 -29.60 11.23 -13.57
N ALA A 268 -30.65 10.88 -14.32
CA ALA A 268 -31.60 11.84 -14.87
C ALA A 268 -32.35 12.60 -13.77
N GLY A 269 -32.64 11.93 -12.65
CA GLY A 269 -33.20 12.53 -11.45
C GLY A 269 -32.22 13.36 -10.62
N GLY A 270 -30.97 13.54 -11.06
CA GLY A 270 -29.97 14.35 -10.37
C GLY A 270 -29.43 13.76 -9.07
N ARG A 271 -29.58 12.44 -8.84
CA ARG A 271 -29.13 11.76 -7.63
C ARG A 271 -27.62 11.57 -7.67
N PHE A 272 -26.88 12.51 -7.11
CA PHE A 272 -25.41 12.49 -7.10
C PHE A 272 -24.85 12.56 -5.69
N GLU A 273 -25.58 12.09 -4.69
CA GLU A 273 -25.20 12.28 -3.30
C GLU A 273 -23.84 11.61 -3.00
N PRO A 274 -22.95 12.28 -2.25
CA PRO A 274 -21.70 11.67 -1.81
C PRO A 274 -22.00 10.47 -0.90
N ILE A 275 -21.13 9.46 -0.97
CA ILE A 275 -21.21 8.28 -0.10
C ILE A 275 -20.60 8.54 1.29
N ALA A 276 -19.88 9.65 1.47
CA ALA A 276 -19.23 9.98 2.73
C ALA A 276 -20.25 10.16 3.86
N GLY A 277 -20.02 9.51 4.99
CA GLY A 277 -20.93 9.54 6.14
C GLY A 277 -22.21 8.70 5.99
N LYS A 278 -22.41 7.98 4.89
CA LYS A 278 -23.57 7.09 4.72
C LYS A 278 -23.30 5.74 5.37
N GLN A 279 -23.90 5.51 6.55
CA GLN A 279 -23.77 4.26 7.32
C GLN A 279 -24.18 3.01 6.52
N GLU A 280 -25.13 3.14 5.59
CA GLU A 280 -25.61 2.06 4.72
C GLU A 280 -24.58 1.58 3.68
N ARG A 281 -23.44 2.26 3.52
CA ARG A 281 -22.34 1.85 2.64
C ARG A 281 -21.05 1.62 3.43
N PRO A 282 -20.90 0.48 4.12
CA PRO A 282 -19.68 0.18 4.87
C PRO A 282 -18.45 0.23 3.96
N GLY A 283 -17.36 0.85 4.44
CA GLY A 283 -16.11 0.98 3.71
C GLY A 283 -16.02 2.21 2.79
N TRP A 284 -17.00 3.11 2.82
CA TRP A 284 -16.95 4.40 2.11
C TRP A 284 -15.69 5.21 2.45
N GLU A 285 -15.14 5.06 3.66
CA GLU A 285 -13.93 5.74 4.11
C GLU A 285 -12.74 5.39 3.23
N LYS A 286 -12.66 4.13 2.79
CA LYS A 286 -11.58 3.66 1.89
C LYS A 286 -11.74 4.28 0.51
N ILE A 287 -12.96 4.30 -0.03
CA ILE A 287 -13.25 4.90 -1.34
C ILE A 287 -12.94 6.39 -1.32
N CYS A 288 -13.40 7.11 -0.30
CA CYS A 288 -13.18 8.55 -0.17
C CYS A 288 -11.72 8.91 0.14
N ARG A 289 -10.98 8.05 0.83
CA ARG A 289 -9.53 8.23 1.09
C ARG A 289 -8.72 8.34 -0.20
N TRP A 290 -9.10 7.59 -1.23
CA TRP A 290 -8.35 7.52 -2.50
C TRP A 290 -9.01 8.29 -3.66
N CYS A 291 -10.14 8.96 -3.41
CA CYS A 291 -10.87 9.70 -4.44
C CYS A 291 -10.10 10.92 -4.95
N ASP A 292 -9.85 11.00 -6.26
CA ASP A 292 -9.18 12.15 -6.90
C ASP A 292 -9.99 13.44 -6.86
N PHE A 293 -11.30 13.32 -6.72
CA PHE A 293 -12.20 14.46 -6.75
C PHE A 293 -12.56 14.97 -5.35
N LYS A 294 -11.78 14.60 -4.32
CA LYS A 294 -12.07 14.96 -2.92
C LYS A 294 -12.16 16.48 -2.72
N SER A 295 -11.33 17.26 -3.40
CA SER A 295 -11.36 18.72 -3.32
C SER A 295 -12.54 19.39 -4.06
N PHE A 296 -13.24 18.62 -4.90
CA PHE A 296 -14.47 19.04 -5.59
C PHE A 296 -15.72 18.46 -4.92
N CYS A 297 -15.57 17.61 -3.90
CA CYS A 297 -16.67 16.87 -3.30
C CYS A 297 -17.36 17.71 -2.21
N PRO A 298 -18.70 17.87 -2.25
CA PRO A 298 -19.43 18.66 -1.26
C PRO A 298 -19.31 18.12 0.17
N ALA A 299 -19.03 16.82 0.33
CA ALA A 299 -18.79 16.23 1.65
C ALA A 299 -17.46 16.69 2.29
N TYR A 300 -16.55 17.29 1.52
CA TYR A 300 -15.22 17.69 1.96
C TYR A 300 -14.93 19.18 1.77
N THR A 301 -15.93 20.01 1.42
CA THR A 301 -15.77 21.46 1.21
C THR A 301 -15.11 22.17 2.41
N HIS A 302 -15.39 21.71 3.63
CA HIS A 302 -14.77 22.22 4.86
C HIS A 302 -13.24 22.05 4.93
N LEU A 303 -12.66 21.16 4.11
CA LEU A 303 -11.21 20.95 4.02
C LEU A 303 -10.55 21.78 2.92
N PHE A 304 -11.33 22.39 2.02
CA PHE A 304 -10.82 23.13 0.86
C PHE A 304 -11.54 24.49 0.74
N PRO A 305 -11.18 25.47 1.59
CA PRO A 305 -11.77 26.81 1.53
C PRO A 305 -11.54 27.47 0.16
N GLU A 306 -12.47 28.32 -0.26
CA GLU A 306 -12.37 29.07 -1.52
C GLU A 306 -11.05 29.86 -1.59
N GLY A 307 -10.30 29.68 -2.69
CA GLY A 307 -9.00 30.33 -2.91
C GLY A 307 -7.76 29.47 -2.59
N SER A 308 -7.91 28.27 -2.03
CA SER A 308 -6.78 27.34 -1.90
C SER A 308 -6.32 26.79 -3.27
N ALA A 309 -5.05 26.42 -3.42
CA ALA A 309 -4.50 25.89 -4.68
C ALA A 309 -5.20 24.60 -5.15
N ASP A 310 -5.82 23.87 -4.22
CA ASP A 310 -6.63 22.68 -4.48
C ASP A 310 -8.15 22.96 -4.52
N ALA A 311 -8.60 24.18 -4.23
CA ALA A 311 -10.02 24.54 -4.27
C ALA A 311 -10.56 24.47 -5.70
N ALA A 312 -11.69 23.78 -5.83
CA ALA A 312 -12.49 23.82 -7.04
C ALA A 312 -12.94 25.26 -7.33
N PRO A 313 -12.81 25.78 -8.57
CA PRO A 313 -13.54 26.98 -8.93
C PRO A 313 -15.04 26.67 -8.76
N GLY A 314 -15.74 27.47 -7.94
CA GLY A 314 -17.17 27.31 -7.73
C GLY A 314 -17.94 27.30 -9.06
N PRO A 315 -19.12 26.66 -9.12
CA PRO A 315 -19.93 26.65 -10.34
C PRO A 315 -20.25 28.09 -10.76
N ARG A 316 -19.70 28.53 -11.89
CA ARG A 316 -20.05 29.84 -12.46
C ARG A 316 -21.51 29.78 -12.90
N PRO A 317 -22.40 30.65 -12.37
CA PRO A 317 -23.75 30.74 -12.91
C PRO A 317 -23.65 31.20 -14.36
N ARG A 318 -24.42 30.58 -15.25
CA ARG A 318 -24.60 31.08 -16.61
C ARG A 318 -25.18 32.49 -16.51
N ALA A 319 -24.47 33.46 -17.07
CA ALA A 319 -24.86 34.86 -17.06
C ALA A 319 -26.26 35.05 -17.67
N GLY A 320 -27.16 35.64 -16.90
CA GLY A 320 -28.45 36.12 -17.35
C GLY A 320 -29.04 37.08 -16.32
N GLY A 321 -29.19 38.35 -16.69
CA GLY A 321 -30.16 39.26 -16.09
C GLY A 321 -29.64 40.14 -14.95
N THR A 322 -29.54 41.43 -15.26
CA THR A 322 -29.27 42.60 -14.42
C THR A 322 -30.07 42.72 -13.13
N GLY A 323 -29.43 43.16 -12.04
CA GLY A 323 -30.09 43.66 -10.83
C GLY A 323 -29.08 44.07 -9.76
N ARG A 324 -28.74 45.36 -9.72
CA ARG A 324 -27.87 45.95 -8.69
C ARG A 324 -28.75 46.30 -7.48
N MET A 325 -28.54 45.64 -6.34
CA MET A 325 -28.99 46.11 -5.03
C MET A 325 -27.85 45.93 -4.03
N GLU A 326 -27.47 47.03 -3.40
CA GLU A 326 -26.50 47.08 -2.30
C GLU A 326 -27.13 46.52 -1.01
N PRO A 327 -26.41 45.76 -0.18
CA PRO A 327 -26.89 45.43 1.15
C PRO A 327 -26.41 46.47 2.16
N GLN A 328 -27.36 47.05 2.88
CA GLN A 328 -27.10 47.79 4.12
C GLN A 328 -26.65 46.82 5.22
N GLY A 329 -25.77 47.34 6.08
CA GLY A 329 -25.12 46.60 7.14
C GLY A 329 -26.07 45.98 8.15
N GLY A 330 -25.68 44.79 8.61
CA GLY A 330 -26.21 44.14 9.78
C GLY A 330 -25.10 43.30 10.39
N VAL A 331 -24.57 43.75 11.53
CA VAL A 331 -23.66 42.98 12.37
C VAL A 331 -24.49 41.88 13.03
N SER A 332 -24.28 40.63 12.63
CA SER A 332 -24.85 39.46 13.30
C SER A 332 -23.72 38.56 13.80
N SER A 333 -23.82 38.23 15.08
CA SER A 333 -22.89 37.43 15.86
C SER A 333 -22.60 36.07 15.21
N GLU A 334 -21.34 35.82 14.88
CA GLU A 334 -20.85 34.57 14.30
C GLU A 334 -20.87 33.41 15.31
N THR A 335 -22.01 32.77 15.47
CA THR A 335 -22.08 31.41 16.03
C THR A 335 -22.80 30.51 15.03
N GLY A 336 -22.02 29.98 14.08
CA GLY A 336 -22.51 29.09 13.02
C GLY A 336 -21.48 28.02 12.61
N PRO A 337 -21.88 27.04 11.77
CA PRO A 337 -21.03 25.92 11.33
C PRO A 337 -19.69 26.36 10.71
N ALA A 338 -19.65 27.53 10.08
CA ALA A 338 -18.44 28.11 9.49
C ALA A 338 -17.38 28.50 10.53
N ALA A 339 -17.78 29.11 11.65
CA ALA A 339 -16.88 29.46 12.74
C ALA A 339 -16.29 28.19 13.41
N SER A 340 -17.11 27.14 13.56
CA SER A 340 -16.66 25.84 14.06
C SER A 340 -15.68 25.14 13.10
N ALA A 341 -15.88 25.24 11.79
CA ALA A 341 -14.97 24.68 10.78
C ALA A 341 -13.62 25.43 10.76
N GLN A 342 -13.64 26.75 10.85
CA GLN A 342 -12.41 27.56 10.96
C GLN A 342 -11.62 27.21 12.23
N LYS A 343 -12.31 27.09 13.37
CA LYS A 343 -11.70 26.65 14.64
C LYS A 343 -11.08 25.26 14.53
N LEU A 344 -11.76 24.32 13.88
CA LEU A 344 -11.23 22.96 13.68
C LEU A 344 -9.99 22.95 12.79
N SER A 345 -9.98 23.75 11.71
CA SER A 345 -8.81 23.91 10.84
C SER A 345 -7.60 24.43 11.63
N ALA A 346 -7.79 25.50 12.40
CA ALA A 346 -6.72 26.07 13.23
C ALA A 346 -6.17 25.07 14.26
N LEU A 347 -7.04 24.25 14.86
CA LEU A 347 -6.62 23.19 15.79
C LEU A 347 -5.87 22.06 15.07
N ALA A 348 -6.31 21.67 13.87
CA ALA A 348 -5.64 20.63 13.08
C ALA A 348 -4.23 21.08 12.64
N ASP A 349 -4.09 22.34 12.21
CA ASP A 349 -2.79 22.91 11.85
C ASP A 349 -1.86 22.99 13.07
N ARG A 350 -2.37 23.47 14.23
CA ARG A 350 -1.58 23.51 15.46
C ARG A 350 -1.17 22.11 15.92
N TYR A 351 -2.06 21.13 15.80
CA TYR A 351 -1.74 19.73 16.11
C TYR A 351 -0.66 19.17 15.19
N GLY A 352 -0.75 19.43 13.88
CA GLY A 352 0.25 19.03 12.89
C GLY A 352 1.61 19.66 13.18
N GLN A 353 1.66 20.97 13.43
CA GLN A 353 2.87 21.69 13.81
C GLN A 353 3.50 21.10 15.06
N LEU A 354 2.71 20.83 16.11
CA LEU A 354 3.21 20.20 17.34
C LEU A 354 3.76 18.79 17.08
N LYS A 355 3.20 18.04 16.13
CA LYS A 355 3.73 16.72 15.74
C LYS A 355 5.01 16.80 14.95
N ASP A 356 5.14 17.77 14.05
CA ASP A 356 6.37 18.02 13.31
C ASP A 356 7.48 18.52 14.26
N GLU A 357 7.15 19.43 15.18
CA GLU A 357 8.04 19.89 16.27
C GLU A 357 8.47 18.71 17.14
N LEU A 358 7.53 17.85 17.57
CA LEU A 358 7.84 16.64 18.35
C LEU A 358 8.80 15.72 17.60
N LEU A 359 8.54 15.44 16.32
CA LEU A 359 9.39 14.58 15.51
C LEU A 359 10.79 15.18 15.32
N GLN A 360 10.90 16.50 15.18
CA GLN A 360 12.18 17.19 15.08
C GLN A 360 12.94 17.12 16.42
N MET A 361 12.27 17.36 17.54
CA MET A 361 12.83 17.22 18.89
C MET A 361 13.27 15.78 19.18
N GLU A 362 12.51 14.78 18.74
CA GLU A 362 12.87 13.37 18.85
C GLU A 362 14.17 13.04 18.09
N LYS A 363 14.31 13.54 16.86
CA LYS A 363 15.54 13.37 16.06
C LYS A 363 16.75 14.06 16.70
N GLU A 364 16.55 15.27 17.22
CA GLU A 364 17.60 16.01 17.92
C GLU A 364 18.02 15.29 19.21
N ALA A 365 17.06 14.79 19.99
CA ALA A 365 17.33 13.98 21.17
C ALA A 365 18.05 12.67 20.84
N GLU A 366 17.72 12.02 19.71
CA GLU A 366 18.42 10.81 19.24
C GLU A 366 19.86 11.12 18.84
N SER A 367 20.11 12.22 18.12
CA SER A 367 21.46 12.69 17.78
C SER A 367 22.30 12.96 19.02
N LEU A 368 21.76 13.74 19.96
CA LEU A 368 22.41 14.03 21.25
C LEU A 368 22.64 12.75 22.05
N GLY A 369 21.70 11.81 22.03
CA GLY A 369 21.86 10.50 22.65
C GLY A 369 23.05 9.72 22.05
N GLY A 370 23.25 9.77 20.74
CA GLY A 370 24.42 9.18 20.09
C GLY A 370 25.74 9.78 20.57
N GLU A 371 25.81 11.11 20.65
CA GLU A 371 26.99 11.84 21.13
C GLU A 371 27.28 11.55 22.61
N ILE A 372 26.26 11.59 23.47
CA ILE A 372 26.36 11.25 24.89
C ILE A 372 26.84 9.81 25.07
N ALA A 373 26.28 8.86 24.31
CA ALA A 373 26.69 7.46 24.38
C ALA A 373 28.17 7.27 23.97
N ALA A 374 28.64 7.98 22.94
CA ALA A 374 30.03 7.95 22.51
C ALA A 374 30.98 8.51 23.57
N LEU A 375 30.66 9.68 24.13
CA LEU A 375 31.46 10.31 25.19
C LEU A 375 31.47 9.50 26.49
N MET A 376 30.32 8.98 26.91
CA MET A 376 30.23 8.08 28.07
C MET A 376 31.01 6.78 27.84
N SER A 377 31.14 6.32 26.59
CA SER A 377 31.97 5.16 26.24
C SER A 377 33.46 5.47 26.33
N GLU A 378 33.91 6.61 25.80
CA GLU A 378 35.29 7.08 25.89
C GLU A 378 35.74 7.32 27.33
N LEU A 379 34.87 7.90 28.15
CA LEU A 379 35.15 8.24 29.56
C LEU A 379 34.89 7.09 30.54
N GLY A 380 34.35 5.96 30.08
CA GLY A 380 34.02 4.81 30.93
C GLY A 380 32.92 5.09 31.96
N LEU A 381 31.96 5.97 31.65
CA LEU A 381 30.89 6.39 32.56
C LEU A 381 29.61 5.59 32.33
N GLU A 382 28.98 5.13 33.42
CA GLU A 382 27.65 4.51 33.38
C GLU A 382 26.52 5.53 33.60
N ARG A 383 26.82 6.68 34.23
CA ARG A 383 25.86 7.74 34.52
C ARG A 383 26.50 9.11 34.27
N ALA A 384 25.73 10.02 33.69
CA ALA A 384 26.10 11.41 33.46
C ALA A 384 25.05 12.34 34.08
N LEU A 385 25.49 13.27 34.92
CA LEU A 385 24.62 14.25 35.57
C LEU A 385 24.72 15.59 34.84
N GLY A 386 23.59 16.07 34.35
CA GLY A 386 23.37 17.47 34.01
C GLY A 386 22.79 18.24 35.20
N GLN A 387 22.46 19.52 34.99
CA GLN A 387 21.88 20.37 36.05
C GLN A 387 20.51 19.87 36.51
N ASP A 388 19.65 19.48 35.56
CA ASP A 388 18.26 19.08 35.83
C ASP A 388 17.96 17.62 35.49
N TYR A 389 18.86 16.95 34.77
CA TYR A 389 18.64 15.64 34.19
C TYR A 389 19.84 14.74 34.38
N GLU A 390 19.55 13.47 34.60
CA GLU A 390 20.54 12.40 34.65
C GLU A 390 20.31 11.49 33.46
N VAL A 391 21.39 11.16 32.75
CA VAL A 391 21.41 10.16 31.69
C VAL A 391 22.19 8.95 32.16
N SER A 392 21.57 7.79 32.10
CA SER A 392 22.17 6.51 32.46
C SER A 392 22.35 5.65 31.24
N ARG A 393 23.55 5.11 31.08
CA ARG A 393 23.89 4.10 30.08
C ARG A 393 23.68 2.72 30.69
N GLU A 394 22.79 1.96 30.10
CA GLU A 394 22.73 0.52 30.30
C GLU A 394 23.42 -0.15 29.12
N SER A 395 24.54 -0.82 29.38
CA SER A 395 25.15 -1.72 28.42
C SER A 395 24.44 -3.06 28.48
N GLN A 396 23.61 -3.33 27.47
CA GLN A 396 23.05 -4.66 27.30
C GLN A 396 23.94 -5.45 26.37
N THR A 397 24.54 -6.52 26.88
CA THR A 397 25.22 -7.49 26.02
C THR A 397 24.16 -8.32 25.31
N LEU A 398 23.96 -8.05 24.03
CA LEU A 398 23.05 -8.81 23.18
C LEU A 398 23.81 -9.79 22.31
N TRP A 399 23.17 -10.93 22.06
CA TRP A 399 23.68 -11.85 21.06
C TRP A 399 23.33 -11.33 19.66
N ASN A 400 24.35 -11.11 18.85
CA ASN A 400 24.24 -10.83 17.43
C ASN A 400 24.58 -12.10 16.66
N PHE A 401 23.60 -12.66 15.97
CA PHE A 401 23.80 -13.84 15.12
C PHE A 401 23.86 -13.39 13.67
N LYS A 402 25.07 -13.43 13.08
CA LYS A 402 25.28 -13.08 11.67
C LYS A 402 24.63 -14.12 10.75
N ASP A 403 24.74 -15.39 11.12
CA ASP A 403 24.13 -16.52 10.40
C ASP A 403 22.75 -16.88 10.98
N ARG A 404 21.75 -16.10 10.57
CA ARG A 404 20.36 -16.25 11.06
C ARG A 404 19.69 -17.53 10.56
N GLU A 405 20.13 -18.06 9.42
CA GLU A 405 19.60 -19.30 8.86
C GLU A 405 20.07 -20.51 9.66
N ARG A 406 21.35 -20.56 10.00
CA ARG A 406 21.88 -21.64 10.84
C ARG A 406 21.30 -21.63 12.24
N VAL A 407 21.05 -20.46 12.81
CA VAL A 407 20.29 -20.32 14.08
C VAL A 407 18.87 -20.89 13.93
N ARG A 408 18.18 -20.55 12.85
CA ARG A 408 16.83 -21.08 12.56
C ARG A 408 16.85 -22.60 12.40
N GLU A 409 17.82 -23.18 11.70
CA GLU A 409 17.97 -24.63 11.56
C GLU A 409 18.19 -25.32 12.90
N ILE A 410 19.07 -24.77 13.75
CA ILE A 410 19.33 -25.31 15.09
C ILE A 410 18.05 -25.28 15.93
N LEU A 411 17.32 -24.16 15.94
CA LEU A 411 16.08 -24.02 16.69
C LEU A 411 14.96 -24.94 16.18
N LYS A 412 14.84 -25.11 14.86
CA LYS A 412 13.88 -26.06 14.24
C LYS A 412 14.22 -27.50 14.59
N SER A 413 15.51 -27.88 14.50
CA SER A 413 15.97 -29.24 14.84
C SER A 413 15.75 -29.59 16.32
N ALA A 414 15.65 -28.57 17.18
CA ALA A 414 15.38 -28.71 18.60
C ALA A 414 13.91 -28.49 19.00
N TRP A 415 12.99 -28.27 18.04
CA TRP A 415 11.58 -27.93 18.30
C TRP A 415 11.38 -26.70 19.20
N LEU A 416 12.31 -25.75 19.17
CA LEU A 416 12.29 -24.51 19.95
C LEU A 416 11.93 -23.28 19.10
N TYR A 417 11.75 -23.46 17.79
CA TYR A 417 11.42 -22.40 16.84
C TYR A 417 10.11 -21.68 17.23
N ASP A 418 9.08 -22.42 17.64
CA ASP A 418 7.78 -21.84 17.99
C ASP A 418 7.79 -21.00 19.28
N LYS A 419 8.85 -21.14 20.09
CA LYS A 419 9.02 -20.38 21.33
C LYS A 419 9.83 -19.08 21.14
N VAL A 420 10.42 -18.89 19.97
CA VAL A 420 11.27 -17.74 19.64
C VAL A 420 10.91 -17.23 18.25
N LEU A 421 10.19 -16.11 18.21
CA LEU A 421 10.11 -15.28 17.00
C LEU A 421 11.55 -14.90 16.62
N VAL A 422 12.11 -15.55 15.59
CA VAL A 422 13.55 -15.53 15.25
C VAL A 422 14.10 -14.12 14.98
N GLU A 423 13.22 -13.15 14.74
CA GLU A 423 13.58 -11.75 14.53
C GLU A 423 13.84 -10.98 15.85
N SER A 424 13.41 -11.51 17.00
CA SER A 424 13.57 -10.86 18.29
C SER A 424 14.89 -11.25 18.97
N ARG A 425 15.87 -10.34 18.90
CA ARG A 425 17.13 -10.42 19.69
C ARG A 425 16.86 -10.68 21.18
N ALA A 426 15.78 -10.11 21.71
CA ALA A 426 15.37 -10.30 23.09
C ALA A 426 14.85 -11.72 23.39
N ALA A 427 14.12 -12.34 22.45
CA ALA A 427 13.61 -13.71 22.61
C ALA A 427 14.74 -14.75 22.59
N LEU A 428 15.72 -14.59 21.70
CA LEU A 428 16.93 -15.42 21.63
C LEU A 428 17.81 -15.28 22.88
N ALA A 429 18.02 -14.06 23.36
CA ALA A 429 18.79 -13.81 24.59
C ALA A 429 18.13 -14.46 25.82
N LYS A 430 16.79 -14.35 25.93
CA LYS A 430 16.01 -15.00 26.99
C LYS A 430 16.07 -16.52 26.90
N LEU A 431 16.05 -17.08 25.69
CA LEU A 431 16.16 -18.53 25.46
C LEU A 431 17.54 -19.07 25.88
N LEU A 432 18.63 -18.37 25.54
CA LEU A 432 20.00 -18.75 25.92
C LEU A 432 20.28 -18.60 27.43
N GLY A 433 19.61 -17.66 28.10
CA GLY A 433 19.70 -17.46 29.55
C GLY A 433 18.82 -18.41 30.39
N GLY A 434 17.81 -19.05 29.80
CA GLY A 434 16.86 -19.92 30.51
C GLY A 434 17.28 -21.39 30.58
N HIS A 435 16.79 -22.14 31.57
CA HIS A 435 17.11 -23.56 31.78
C HIS A 435 16.40 -24.55 30.81
N GLY A 436 15.62 -24.05 29.86
CA GLY A 436 14.80 -24.86 28.95
C GLY A 436 15.44 -25.25 27.61
N ILE A 437 16.75 -25.01 27.42
CA ILE A 437 17.52 -25.38 26.22
C ILE A 437 18.40 -26.60 26.53
N PRO A 438 18.46 -27.62 25.64
CA PRO A 438 19.47 -28.68 25.72
C PRO A 438 20.91 -28.13 25.59
N PRO A 439 21.89 -28.59 26.39
CA PRO A 439 23.26 -28.05 26.40
C PRO A 439 23.94 -28.01 25.03
N ASN A 440 23.79 -29.06 24.22
CA ASN A 440 24.35 -29.14 22.87
C ASN A 440 23.73 -28.12 21.90
N VAL A 441 22.46 -27.75 22.09
CA VAL A 441 21.77 -26.72 21.31
C VAL A 441 22.26 -25.34 21.74
N ARG A 442 22.49 -25.14 23.05
CA ARG A 442 23.06 -23.90 23.58
C ARG A 442 24.43 -23.61 23.00
N GLU A 443 25.35 -24.56 23.03
CA GLU A 443 26.72 -24.40 22.54
C GLU A 443 26.74 -24.08 21.04
N ARG A 444 25.94 -24.79 20.24
CA ARG A 444 25.83 -24.54 18.81
C ARG A 444 25.27 -23.16 18.48
N LEU A 445 24.30 -22.68 19.27
CA LEU A 445 23.78 -21.31 19.11
C LEU A 445 24.83 -20.28 19.52
N GLN A 446 25.50 -20.47 20.66
CA GLN A 446 26.53 -19.55 21.14
C GLN A 446 27.75 -19.47 20.20
N ALA A 447 28.10 -20.57 19.52
CA ALA A 447 29.17 -20.58 18.51
C ALA A 447 28.85 -19.75 17.25
N LEU A 448 27.56 -19.48 16.98
CA LEU A 448 27.11 -18.68 15.82
C LEU A 448 26.83 -17.23 16.16
N GLY A 449 26.86 -16.88 17.45
CA GLY A 449 26.56 -15.56 17.94
C GLY A 449 27.82 -14.89 18.48
N GLU A 450 27.94 -13.60 18.23
CA GLU A 450 28.89 -12.75 18.95
C GLU A 450 28.11 -11.91 19.96
N LYS A 451 28.73 -11.61 21.10
CA LYS A 451 28.18 -10.69 22.08
C LYS A 451 28.50 -9.28 21.63
N VAL A 452 27.46 -8.52 21.26
CA VAL A 452 27.58 -7.10 20.91
C VAL A 452 27.01 -6.29 22.06
N GLU A 453 27.74 -5.27 22.46
CA GLU A 453 27.29 -4.32 23.45
C GLU A 453 26.32 -3.34 22.78
N GLN A 454 25.05 -3.38 23.18
CA GLN A 454 24.09 -2.34 22.83
C GLN A 454 23.99 -1.35 23.98
N ILE A 455 24.30 -0.09 23.69
CA ILE A 455 24.14 1.01 24.63
C ILE A 455 22.70 1.50 24.54
N LYS A 456 21.97 1.40 25.65
CA LYS A 456 20.68 2.04 25.80
C LYS A 456 20.84 3.20 26.76
N LEU A 457 20.44 4.39 26.32
CA LEU A 457 20.35 5.54 27.21
C LEU A 457 18.94 5.60 27.80
N SER A 458 18.89 5.82 29.11
CA SER A 458 17.69 6.25 29.82
C SER A 458 17.96 7.61 30.44
N HIS A 459 16.92 8.41 30.63
CA HIS A 459 17.04 9.69 31.30
C HIS A 459 15.95 9.83 32.36
N ARG A 460 16.26 10.58 33.41
CA ARG A 460 15.29 11.00 34.41
C ARG A 460 15.59 12.43 34.84
N ARG A 461 14.55 13.13 35.30
CA ARG A 461 14.71 14.43 35.91
C ARG A 461 15.26 14.26 37.33
N ILE A 462 16.26 15.05 37.69
CA ILE A 462 16.81 15.12 39.04
C ILE A 462 15.80 15.92 39.86
N GLN A 463 15.16 15.30 40.85
CA GLN A 463 14.39 16.05 41.84
C GLN A 463 15.39 16.70 42.82
N PRO A 464 15.23 17.98 43.20
CA PRO A 464 16.03 18.55 44.26
C PRO A 464 15.74 17.79 45.56
N GLU A 465 16.79 17.28 46.21
CA GLU A 465 16.67 16.66 47.54
C GLU A 465 16.05 17.69 48.49
N ALA A 466 14.85 17.40 49.01
CA ALA A 466 14.31 18.11 50.15
C ALA A 466 15.30 17.92 51.32
N SER A 467 15.90 19.01 51.77
CA SER A 467 16.94 19.02 52.79
C SER A 467 16.57 18.18 54.00
N ALA A 468 17.52 17.37 54.45
CA ALA A 468 17.52 16.77 55.78
C ALA A 468 17.32 17.86 56.84
N ALA A 469 16.10 17.96 57.37
CA ALA A 469 15.84 18.68 58.61
C ALA A 469 16.31 17.78 59.76
N GLN A 470 17.38 18.25 60.40
CA GLN A 470 17.85 17.80 61.69
C GLN A 470 16.71 17.93 62.71
N ASP A 471 16.30 16.84 63.33
CA ASP A 471 15.71 16.88 64.67
C ASP A 471 16.73 16.24 65.62
N SER A 472 17.43 17.12 66.34
CA SER A 472 18.19 16.78 67.54
C SER A 472 17.27 16.90 68.77
N PRO A 473 17.60 16.24 69.88
CA PRO A 473 16.65 15.81 70.90
C PRO A 473 16.37 16.93 71.92
N GLU A 474 15.15 16.95 72.47
CA GLU A 474 14.87 17.70 73.71
C GLU A 474 14.60 16.78 74.91
N PRO A 475 14.94 17.24 76.13
CA PRO A 475 15.31 16.41 77.26
C PRO A 475 14.12 16.08 78.17
N GLY A 476 14.29 15.06 79.00
CA GLY A 476 13.30 14.68 80.00
C GLY A 476 13.10 15.69 81.13
N GLY A 477 11.94 15.59 81.78
CA GLY A 477 11.68 16.12 83.12
C GLY A 477 10.28 16.68 83.33
N THR A 478 9.33 15.84 83.75
CA THR A 478 8.87 15.70 85.16
C THR A 478 7.92 14.52 85.29
#